data_AF-A0A6S6T0B0-F1
#
_entry.id   AF-A0A6S6T0B0-F1
#
_cell.length_a   1.000
_cell.length_b   1.000
_cell.length_c   1.000
_cell.angle_alpha   90.00
_cell.angle_beta   90.00
_cell.angle_gamma   90.00
#
_symmetry.space_group_name_H-M   'P 1'
#
loop_
_entity.id
_entity.type
_entity.pdbx_description
1 polymer ?
#
loop_
_entity_poly.entity_id
_entity_poly.type
_entity_poly.pdbx_seq_one_letter_code
_entity_poly.pdbx_strand_id
1 'polypeptide(L)'
;LGYVLSKLKKYEEASNAFLMMKEIKVSYELNNSLQEDIKNSSTQVVENDNKFLRAEIKVKNEFDSALYFDLGHALTYKKLYKEASEVFLEQRVIQDAHGVIEAPFNKDKVLRNIVMYTEFYENLSIKDNIILYESYHGSAMSCSPYAIFKFLLEDERFSNYLHIWVIADENSVDSKYKDCDNIIFIKKNSALYMRYLASAKYLVNNTTFPDWYIRKEKQVYLNTWHGTPIKTLGRDVENDFMAHRNQTKNFLQTSHIIAPNRHTAEVLEESYDIKDIYKGVLGTTGYPRQDLMLNISDEEKDTIYQTLKINKSKKVVLYAPTWRGTVSGATFDTKQLENDIQYLSTLKNVEI
;
A
#
# COMPACT_ATOMS: atom_id res chain seq x y z
N LEU A 1 29.63 1.82 -12.37
CA LEU A 1 29.87 2.84 -13.41
C LEU A 1 28.57 3.50 -13.87
N GLY A 2 27.61 2.75 -14.45
CA GLY A 2 26.30 3.28 -14.89
C GLY A 2 25.61 4.19 -13.86
N TYR A 3 25.48 3.73 -12.61
CA TYR A 3 24.94 4.53 -11.50
C TYR A 3 25.61 5.91 -11.32
N VAL A 4 26.95 5.92 -11.31
CA VAL A 4 27.74 7.15 -11.12
C VAL A 4 27.52 8.09 -12.30
N LEU A 5 27.51 7.56 -13.53
CA LEU A 5 27.25 8.33 -14.74
C LEU A 5 25.83 8.90 -14.75
N SER A 6 24.81 8.15 -14.30
CA SER A 6 23.44 8.64 -14.14
C SER A 6 23.37 9.81 -13.14
N LYS A 7 24.09 9.74 -12.01
CA LYS A 7 24.15 10.84 -11.03
C LYS A 7 24.83 12.08 -11.60
N LEU A 8 25.79 11.90 -12.52
CA LEU A 8 26.45 12.98 -13.26
C LEU A 8 25.66 13.46 -14.49
N LYS A 9 24.43 12.94 -14.70
CA LYS A 9 23.56 13.26 -15.86
C LYS A 9 24.18 12.90 -17.22
N LYS A 10 25.15 11.99 -17.25
CA LYS A 10 25.76 11.43 -18.47
C LYS A 10 24.97 10.21 -18.94
N TYR A 11 23.74 10.46 -19.41
CA TYR A 11 22.73 9.41 -19.56
C TYR A 11 23.03 8.41 -20.66
N GLU A 12 23.64 8.83 -21.77
CA GLU A 12 24.01 7.92 -22.86
C GLU A 12 25.14 6.98 -22.42
N GLU A 13 26.18 7.53 -21.80
CA GLU A 13 27.27 6.73 -21.26
C GLU A 13 26.79 5.84 -20.10
N ALA A 14 25.83 6.33 -19.30
CA ALA A 14 25.22 5.57 -18.23
C ALA A 14 24.45 4.35 -18.76
N SER A 15 23.53 4.55 -19.72
CA SER A 15 22.74 3.46 -20.31
C SER A 15 23.62 2.42 -20.98
N ASN A 16 24.65 2.87 -21.72
CA ASN A 16 25.62 1.97 -22.34
C ASN A 16 26.43 1.19 -21.29
N ALA A 17 26.82 1.84 -20.19
CA ALA A 17 27.52 1.17 -19.08
C ALA A 17 26.64 0.16 -18.33
N PHE A 18 25.32 0.35 -18.28
CA PHE A 18 24.39 -0.66 -17.74
C PHE A 18 24.29 -1.89 -18.64
N LEU A 19 24.21 -1.69 -19.97
CA LEU A 19 24.20 -2.80 -20.94
C LEU A 19 25.49 -3.64 -20.95
N MET A 20 26.60 -3.06 -20.52
CA MET A 20 27.88 -3.77 -20.38
C MET A 20 27.93 -4.73 -19.18
N MET A 21 26.92 -4.77 -18.29
CA MET A 21 26.78 -5.82 -17.26
C MET A 21 26.41 -7.16 -17.91
N LYS A 22 27.41 -7.81 -18.52
CA LYS A 22 27.30 -9.16 -19.07
C LYS A 22 27.54 -10.17 -17.93
N GLU A 23 26.61 -11.12 -17.77
CA GLU A 23 26.59 -12.24 -16.80
C GLU A 23 25.74 -12.07 -15.52
N ILE A 24 24.49 -11.60 -15.64
CA ILE A 24 23.45 -12.15 -14.76
C ILE A 24 22.96 -13.44 -15.43
N LYS A 25 23.18 -14.59 -14.78
CA LYS A 25 22.58 -15.86 -15.21
C LYS A 25 21.06 -15.70 -15.23
N VAL A 26 20.50 -15.55 -16.43
CA VAL A 26 19.06 -15.57 -16.66
C VAL A 26 18.58 -16.99 -16.39
N SER A 27 18.11 -17.27 -15.17
CA SER A 27 17.33 -18.47 -14.88
C SER A 27 15.85 -18.14 -15.05
N TYR A 28 15.36 -18.03 -16.29
CA TYR A 28 13.93 -18.15 -16.56
C TYR A 28 13.68 -18.56 -18.01
N GLU A 29 12.96 -19.67 -18.18
CA GLU A 29 12.30 -20.05 -19.43
C GLU A 29 11.04 -19.17 -19.57
N LEU A 30 11.18 -18.02 -20.24
CA LEU A 30 10.07 -17.28 -20.81
C LEU A 30 10.18 -17.37 -22.33
N ASN A 31 9.07 -17.74 -22.96
CA ASN A 31 8.89 -18.14 -24.37
C ASN A 31 9.98 -17.67 -25.33
N ASN A 32 10.58 -18.63 -26.04
CA ASN A 32 11.65 -18.44 -27.04
C ASN A 32 11.37 -17.32 -28.06
N SER A 33 10.11 -16.92 -28.28
CA SER A 33 9.75 -15.82 -29.19
C SER A 33 10.28 -14.47 -28.73
N LEU A 34 10.15 -14.09 -27.46
CA LEU A 34 10.57 -12.75 -26.98
C LEU A 34 12.10 -12.58 -27.04
N GLN A 35 12.83 -13.66 -26.77
CA GLN A 35 14.29 -13.69 -26.86
C GLN A 35 14.77 -13.62 -28.32
N GLU A 36 14.07 -14.27 -29.26
CA GLU A 36 14.35 -14.13 -30.69
C GLU A 36 13.97 -12.75 -31.22
N ASP A 37 12.87 -12.17 -30.76
CA ASP A 37 12.36 -10.87 -31.19
C ASP A 37 13.30 -9.71 -30.81
N ILE A 38 13.86 -9.75 -29.59
CA ILE A 38 14.91 -8.81 -29.15
C ILE A 38 16.20 -8.98 -29.95
N LYS A 39 16.50 -10.21 -30.39
CA LYS A 39 17.74 -10.54 -31.13
C LYS A 39 17.64 -10.25 -32.62
N ASN A 40 16.42 -10.23 -33.19
CA ASN A 40 16.16 -10.14 -34.62
C ASN A 40 15.74 -8.74 -35.11
N SER A 41 15.53 -7.77 -34.21
CA SER A 41 15.44 -6.32 -34.46
C SER A 41 14.87 -5.89 -35.83
N SER A 42 13.55 -5.78 -35.92
CA SER A 42 12.88 -4.92 -36.92
C SER A 42 12.07 -3.83 -36.20
N THR A 43 12.00 -2.64 -36.80
CA THR A 43 11.51 -1.37 -36.23
C THR A 43 10.07 -1.41 -35.69
N GLN A 44 9.29 -2.43 -36.03
CA GLN A 44 7.86 -2.55 -35.69
C GLN A 44 7.60 -3.36 -34.41
N VAL A 45 8.58 -4.16 -33.95
CA VAL A 45 8.45 -5.05 -32.77
C VAL A 45 8.70 -4.28 -31.46
N VAL A 46 9.68 -3.36 -31.46
CA VAL A 46 10.09 -2.57 -30.28
C VAL A 46 9.03 -1.56 -29.79
N GLU A 47 8.00 -1.22 -30.57
CA GLU A 47 6.90 -0.37 -30.10
C GLU A 47 5.86 -1.11 -29.28
N ASN A 48 5.54 -2.36 -29.64
CA ASN A 48 4.61 -3.19 -28.88
C ASN A 48 5.23 -3.68 -27.56
N ASP A 49 6.55 -3.86 -27.53
CA ASP A 49 7.26 -4.39 -26.36
C ASP A 49 7.34 -3.41 -25.19
N ASN A 50 7.51 -2.10 -25.42
CA ASN A 50 7.58 -1.12 -24.32
C ASN A 50 6.26 -1.02 -23.54
N LYS A 51 5.13 -1.01 -24.25
CA LYS A 51 3.80 -0.93 -23.64
C LYS A 51 3.48 -2.22 -22.89
N PHE A 52 3.84 -3.36 -23.49
CA PHE A 52 3.70 -4.68 -22.88
C PHE A 52 4.55 -4.83 -21.61
N LEU A 53 5.86 -4.54 -21.66
CA LEU A 53 6.75 -4.62 -20.49
C LEU A 53 6.31 -3.70 -19.35
N ARG A 54 5.84 -2.50 -19.68
CA ARG A 54 5.25 -1.58 -18.68
C ARG A 54 3.97 -2.13 -18.07
N ALA A 55 3.12 -2.81 -18.85
CA ALA A 55 1.93 -3.49 -18.34
C ALA A 55 2.33 -4.69 -17.46
N GLU A 56 3.31 -5.49 -17.88
CA GLU A 56 3.78 -6.67 -17.14
C GLU A 56 4.40 -6.30 -15.78
N ILE A 57 5.21 -5.22 -15.75
CA ILE A 57 5.77 -4.66 -14.50
C ILE A 57 4.65 -4.19 -13.56
N LYS A 58 3.52 -3.69 -14.09
CA LYS A 58 2.37 -3.26 -13.27
C LYS A 58 1.56 -4.45 -12.73
N VAL A 59 1.48 -5.55 -13.47
CA VAL A 59 0.62 -6.69 -13.16
C VAL A 59 1.28 -7.69 -12.22
N LYS A 60 2.60 -7.88 -12.29
CA LYS A 60 3.29 -8.80 -11.36
C LYS A 60 3.29 -8.24 -9.94
N ASN A 61 3.02 -9.09 -8.96
CA ASN A 61 3.08 -8.79 -7.52
C ASN A 61 4.50 -8.94 -6.92
N GLU A 62 5.40 -9.58 -7.68
CA GLU A 62 6.80 -9.81 -7.33
C GLU A 62 7.70 -8.92 -8.17
N PHE A 63 8.77 -8.40 -7.57
CA PHE A 63 9.75 -7.60 -8.29
C PHE A 63 10.59 -8.52 -9.18
N ASP A 64 10.64 -8.22 -10.48
CA ASP A 64 11.38 -8.99 -11.48
C ASP A 64 12.43 -8.09 -12.14
N SER A 65 13.70 -8.24 -11.73
CA SER A 65 14.81 -7.44 -12.24
C SER A 65 15.03 -7.61 -13.75
N ALA A 66 14.61 -8.74 -14.35
CA ALA A 66 14.78 -8.98 -15.77
C ALA A 66 13.87 -8.05 -16.61
N LEU A 67 12.62 -7.86 -16.20
CA LEU A 67 11.68 -6.97 -16.91
C LEU A 67 12.18 -5.51 -16.97
N TYR A 68 12.80 -5.03 -15.90
CA TYR A 68 13.40 -3.70 -15.88
C TYR A 68 14.66 -3.63 -16.77
N PHE A 69 15.46 -4.68 -16.81
CA PHE A 69 16.61 -4.74 -17.72
C PHE A 69 16.17 -4.69 -19.18
N ASP A 70 15.18 -5.51 -19.55
CA ASP A 70 14.65 -5.58 -20.91
C ASP A 70 14.02 -4.25 -21.34
N LEU A 71 13.27 -3.59 -20.44
CA LEU A 71 12.73 -2.26 -20.70
C LEU A 71 13.85 -1.22 -20.84
N GLY A 72 14.86 -1.24 -19.97
CA GLY A 72 16.02 -0.34 -20.06
C GLY A 72 16.78 -0.53 -21.38
N HIS A 73 16.93 -1.78 -21.83
CA HIS A 73 17.56 -2.12 -23.09
C HIS A 73 16.76 -1.58 -24.29
N ALA A 74 15.45 -1.82 -24.32
CA ALA A 74 14.57 -1.32 -25.37
C ALA A 74 14.57 0.23 -25.44
N LEU A 75 14.55 0.92 -24.30
CA LEU A 75 14.62 2.38 -24.23
C LEU A 75 15.98 2.93 -24.70
N THR A 76 17.08 2.24 -24.37
CA THR A 76 18.43 2.61 -24.84
C THR A 76 18.52 2.52 -26.36
N TYR A 77 17.95 1.47 -26.95
CA TYR A 77 17.89 1.30 -28.40
C TYR A 77 17.12 2.44 -29.09
N LYS A 78 16.05 2.94 -28.46
CA LYS A 78 15.28 4.12 -28.90
C LYS A 78 15.97 5.46 -28.64
N LYS A 79 17.20 5.47 -28.11
CA LYS A 79 17.95 6.67 -27.72
C LYS A 79 17.25 7.51 -26.63
N LEU A 80 16.33 6.90 -25.87
CA LEU A 80 15.67 7.51 -24.72
C LEU A 80 16.57 7.34 -23.48
N TYR A 81 17.79 7.84 -23.55
CA TYR A 81 18.87 7.50 -22.63
C TYR A 81 18.59 7.86 -21.17
N LYS A 82 17.89 8.98 -20.94
CA LYS A 82 17.50 9.40 -19.59
C LYS A 82 16.53 8.40 -18.98
N GLU A 83 15.47 8.06 -19.71
CA GLU A 83 14.44 7.11 -19.27
C GLU A 83 15.03 5.71 -19.11
N ALA A 84 15.89 5.28 -20.03
CA ALA A 84 16.63 4.03 -19.92
C ALA A 84 17.50 3.98 -18.66
N SER A 85 18.25 5.05 -18.39
CA SER A 85 19.08 5.15 -17.18
C SER A 85 18.26 5.12 -15.91
N GLU A 86 17.08 5.75 -15.89
CA GLU A 86 16.14 5.69 -14.77
C GLU A 86 15.60 4.27 -14.57
N VAL A 87 15.21 3.58 -15.65
CA VAL A 87 14.73 2.20 -15.60
C VAL A 87 15.82 1.22 -15.15
N PHE A 88 17.07 1.36 -15.61
CA PHE A 88 18.20 0.54 -15.13
C PHE A 88 18.51 0.78 -13.65
N LEU A 89 18.37 2.01 -13.17
CA LEU A 89 18.49 2.29 -11.74
C LEU A 89 17.37 1.61 -10.93
N GLU A 90 16.19 1.48 -11.52
CA GLU A 90 15.05 0.79 -10.94
C GLU A 90 15.17 -0.75 -10.96
N GLN A 91 16.11 -1.30 -11.74
CA GLN A 91 16.40 -2.74 -11.86
C GLN A 91 17.00 -3.37 -10.58
N ARG A 92 17.74 -2.60 -9.78
CA ARG A 92 18.41 -3.13 -8.59
C ARG A 92 17.48 -3.22 -7.38
N VAL A 93 17.43 -4.41 -6.76
CA VAL A 93 16.82 -4.65 -5.43
C VAL A 93 17.72 -5.55 -4.53
N ILE A 94 18.96 -5.79 -4.98
CA ILE A 94 19.99 -6.74 -4.50
C ILE A 94 19.75 -8.20 -4.95
N GLN A 95 20.57 -8.65 -5.90
CA GLN A 95 20.76 -10.06 -6.29
C GLN A 95 22.21 -10.56 -6.15
N ASP A 96 23.13 -9.70 -5.75
CA ASP A 96 24.49 -10.01 -5.26
C ASP A 96 25.16 -8.64 -5.00
N ALA A 97 25.19 -8.19 -3.75
CA ALA A 97 26.14 -7.14 -3.40
C ALA A 97 27.51 -7.80 -3.35
N HIS A 98 28.45 -7.36 -4.19
CA HIS A 98 29.81 -7.90 -4.20
C HIS A 98 30.41 -7.81 -2.79
N GLY A 99 30.60 -8.96 -2.12
CA GLY A 99 31.14 -9.06 -0.76
C GLY A 99 30.13 -9.21 0.40
N VAL A 100 28.82 -9.35 0.14
CA VAL A 100 27.82 -9.60 1.20
C VAL A 100 27.50 -11.09 1.32
N ILE A 101 27.67 -11.66 2.52
CA ILE A 101 27.38 -13.07 2.81
C ILE A 101 25.88 -13.25 3.03
N GLU A 102 25.19 -14.00 2.15
CA GLU A 102 23.72 -14.11 2.10
C GLU A 102 23.08 -15.11 3.08
N ALA A 103 23.85 -16.08 3.56
CA ALA A 103 23.30 -17.18 4.37
C ALA A 103 22.48 -16.73 5.62
N PRO A 104 22.79 -15.59 6.29
CA PRO A 104 21.96 -15.03 7.35
C PRO A 104 20.73 -14.27 6.81
N PHE A 105 20.85 -13.57 5.69
CA PHE A 105 19.82 -12.71 5.08
C PHE A 105 18.59 -13.50 4.61
N ASN A 106 18.80 -14.67 4.01
CA ASN A 106 17.71 -15.50 3.50
C ASN A 106 16.92 -16.21 4.62
N LYS A 107 17.49 -16.33 5.83
CA LYS A 107 16.86 -17.03 6.96
C LYS A 107 16.02 -16.11 7.84
N ASP A 108 16.41 -14.85 7.99
CA ASP A 108 15.66 -13.87 8.80
C ASP A 108 14.79 -12.97 7.92
N LYS A 109 13.48 -13.23 7.94
CA LYS A 109 12.48 -12.47 7.17
C LYS A 109 12.42 -11.00 7.59
N VAL A 110 12.65 -10.66 8.86
CA VAL A 110 12.59 -9.28 9.34
C VAL A 110 13.81 -8.52 8.83
N LEU A 111 14.99 -9.09 8.99
CA LEU A 111 16.23 -8.51 8.46
C LEU A 111 16.17 -8.32 6.94
N ARG A 112 15.64 -9.32 6.22
CA ARG A 112 15.42 -9.24 4.77
C ARG A 112 14.55 -8.05 4.38
N ASN A 113 13.43 -7.85 5.08
CA ASN A 113 12.53 -6.73 4.81
C ASN A 113 13.18 -5.38 5.11
N ILE A 114 13.96 -5.27 6.20
CA ILE A 114 14.71 -4.06 6.54
C ILE A 114 15.69 -3.70 5.42
N VAL A 115 16.51 -4.67 4.99
CA VAL A 115 17.54 -4.46 3.97
C VAL A 115 16.91 -4.10 2.62
N MET A 116 15.86 -4.84 2.21
CA MET A 116 15.17 -4.56 0.95
C MET A 116 14.48 -3.19 0.96
N TYR A 117 13.81 -2.83 2.04
CA TYR A 117 13.24 -1.49 2.18
C TYR A 117 14.32 -0.41 2.15
N THR A 118 15.45 -0.63 2.83
CA THR A 118 16.57 0.32 2.86
C THR A 118 17.14 0.55 1.46
N GLU A 119 17.31 -0.52 0.66
CA GLU A 119 17.76 -0.39 -0.73
C GLU A 119 16.79 0.47 -1.56
N PHE A 120 15.47 0.23 -1.44
CA PHE A 120 14.47 1.06 -2.11
C PHE A 120 14.44 2.49 -1.59
N TYR A 121 14.64 2.68 -0.28
CA TYR A 121 14.71 3.98 0.35
C TYR A 121 15.90 4.79 -0.21
N GLU A 122 17.09 4.22 -0.28
CA GLU A 122 18.29 4.94 -0.73
C GLU A 122 18.28 5.23 -2.24
N ASN A 123 17.74 4.31 -3.05
CA ASN A 123 17.91 4.36 -4.50
C ASN A 123 16.71 4.91 -5.27
N LEU A 124 15.48 4.76 -4.77
CA LEU A 124 14.31 5.22 -5.51
C LEU A 124 14.01 6.69 -5.28
N SER A 125 13.79 7.42 -6.37
CA SER A 125 13.18 8.75 -6.32
C SER A 125 11.71 8.65 -5.93
N ILE A 126 11.22 9.65 -5.20
CA ILE A 126 9.77 9.79 -4.97
C ILE A 126 9.07 10.12 -6.28
N LYS A 127 7.91 9.49 -6.52
CA LYS A 127 7.05 9.70 -7.68
C LYS A 127 5.82 10.51 -7.24
N ASP A 128 5.70 11.73 -7.75
CA ASP A 128 4.72 12.72 -7.28
C ASP A 128 3.25 12.35 -7.57
N ASN A 129 3.01 11.43 -8.50
CA ASN A 129 1.68 10.99 -8.92
C ASN A 129 1.30 9.59 -8.41
N ILE A 130 1.91 9.11 -7.31
CA ILE A 130 1.57 7.81 -6.72
C ILE A 130 0.99 7.99 -5.32
N ILE A 131 -0.14 7.32 -5.07
CA ILE A 131 -0.80 7.27 -3.77
C ILE A 131 -0.88 5.81 -3.32
N LEU A 132 -0.35 5.51 -2.13
CA LEU A 132 -0.48 4.21 -1.49
C LEU A 132 -1.49 4.26 -0.37
N TYR A 133 -2.42 3.31 -0.38
CA TYR A 133 -3.48 3.14 0.62
C TYR A 133 -3.30 1.81 1.35
N GLU A 134 -3.38 1.83 2.68
CA GLU A 134 -3.41 0.63 3.52
C GLU A 134 -4.46 0.82 4.61
N SER A 135 -5.43 -0.09 4.69
CA SER A 135 -6.38 -0.14 5.82
C SER A 135 -6.24 -1.43 6.60
N TYR A 136 -6.20 -1.31 7.93
CA TYR A 136 -6.16 -2.43 8.88
C TYR A 136 -5.07 -3.45 8.54
N HIS A 137 -3.87 -2.95 8.26
CA HIS A 137 -2.72 -3.76 7.86
C HIS A 137 -2.92 -4.55 6.55
N GLY A 138 -3.78 -4.05 5.66
CA GLY A 138 -4.10 -4.65 4.37
C GLY A 138 -5.17 -5.74 4.44
N SER A 139 -5.94 -5.85 5.54
CA SER A 139 -6.97 -6.90 5.64
C SER A 139 -8.18 -6.66 4.75
N ALA A 140 -8.46 -5.40 4.38
CA ALA A 140 -9.57 -5.03 3.52
C ALA A 140 -9.34 -3.66 2.89
N MET A 141 -9.92 -3.42 1.72
CA MET A 141 -10.04 -2.08 1.12
C MET A 141 -11.24 -1.34 1.73
N SER A 142 -11.03 -0.59 2.82
CA SER A 142 -12.13 -0.07 3.62
C SER A 142 -11.80 1.21 4.40
N CYS A 143 -12.77 1.67 5.22
CA CYS A 143 -12.61 2.78 6.17
C CYS A 143 -12.24 4.12 5.49
N SER A 144 -11.61 5.03 6.22
CA SER A 144 -11.25 6.35 5.72
C SER A 144 -10.28 6.31 4.53
N PRO A 145 -9.28 5.39 4.46
CA PRO A 145 -8.46 5.24 3.25
C PRO A 145 -9.29 4.94 2.00
N TYR A 146 -10.32 4.10 2.10
CA TYR A 146 -11.22 3.80 0.98
C TYR A 146 -12.06 5.00 0.55
N ALA A 147 -12.60 5.76 1.51
CA ALA A 147 -13.36 6.97 1.20
C ALA A 147 -12.49 8.02 0.48
N ILE A 148 -11.25 8.23 0.95
CA ILE A 148 -10.29 9.12 0.29
C ILE A 148 -9.98 8.60 -1.11
N PHE A 149 -9.72 7.31 -1.26
CA PHE A 149 -9.47 6.70 -2.57
C PHE A 149 -10.64 6.90 -3.54
N LYS A 150 -11.89 6.61 -3.14
CA LYS A 150 -13.07 6.78 -3.99
C LYS A 150 -13.19 8.23 -4.48
N PHE A 151 -13.06 9.19 -3.55
CA PHE A 151 -13.10 10.61 -3.89
C PHE A 151 -12.01 11.00 -4.88
N LEU A 152 -10.76 10.56 -4.66
CA LEU A 152 -9.65 10.91 -5.55
C LEU A 152 -9.72 10.21 -6.90
N LEU A 153 -10.28 9.00 -6.97
CA LEU A 153 -10.45 8.27 -8.22
C LEU A 153 -11.48 8.97 -9.14
N GLU A 154 -12.50 9.60 -8.56
CA GLU A 154 -13.57 10.31 -9.28
C GLU A 154 -13.19 11.77 -9.63
N ASP A 155 -12.10 12.30 -9.06
CA ASP A 155 -11.68 13.69 -9.24
C ASP A 155 -10.68 13.83 -10.39
N GLU A 156 -11.05 14.59 -11.43
CA GLU A 156 -10.25 14.78 -12.64
C GLU A 156 -8.83 15.29 -12.39
N ARG A 157 -8.61 16.04 -11.29
CA ARG A 157 -7.28 16.55 -10.91
C ARG A 157 -6.30 15.43 -10.61
N PHE A 158 -6.80 14.24 -10.27
CA PHE A 158 -6.01 13.07 -9.92
C PHE A 158 -6.07 11.96 -10.99
N SER A 159 -6.64 12.24 -12.17
CA SER A 159 -6.75 11.28 -13.28
C SER A 159 -5.41 10.65 -13.72
N ASN A 160 -4.29 11.36 -13.58
CA ASN A 160 -2.95 10.88 -13.91
C ASN A 160 -2.23 10.18 -12.73
N TYR A 161 -2.92 9.95 -11.62
CA TYR A 161 -2.35 9.30 -10.45
C TYR A 161 -2.48 7.78 -10.54
N LEU A 162 -1.47 7.10 -10.02
CA LEU A 162 -1.46 5.66 -9.81
C LEU A 162 -1.87 5.37 -8.36
N HIS A 163 -2.93 4.58 -8.19
CA HIS A 163 -3.47 4.19 -6.91
C HIS A 163 -2.97 2.80 -6.54
N ILE A 164 -2.22 2.71 -5.45
CA ILE A 164 -1.64 1.47 -4.96
C ILE A 164 -2.41 1.03 -3.71
N TRP A 165 -3.05 -0.13 -3.76
CA TRP A 165 -3.79 -0.70 -2.64
C TRP A 165 -3.06 -1.88 -2.03
N VAL A 166 -2.80 -1.78 -0.73
CA VAL A 166 -2.22 -2.88 0.03
C VAL A 166 -3.35 -3.79 0.49
N ILE A 167 -3.39 -5.02 -0.03
CA ILE A 167 -4.42 -5.99 0.33
C ILE A 167 -3.87 -7.41 0.46
N ALA A 168 -4.37 -8.14 1.46
CA ALA A 168 -3.95 -9.51 1.75
C ALA A 168 -4.60 -10.53 0.80
N ASP A 169 -5.86 -10.28 0.42
CA ASP A 169 -6.65 -11.13 -0.47
C ASP A 169 -7.34 -10.27 -1.54
N GLU A 170 -6.89 -10.39 -2.78
CA GLU A 170 -7.45 -9.66 -3.93
C GLU A 170 -8.88 -10.10 -4.27
N ASN A 171 -9.34 -11.26 -3.79
CA ASN A 171 -10.73 -11.68 -3.97
C ASN A 171 -11.71 -10.82 -3.17
N SER A 172 -11.24 -10.14 -2.13
CA SER A 172 -12.05 -9.21 -1.33
C SER A 172 -12.27 -7.85 -2.01
N VAL A 173 -11.59 -7.60 -3.15
CA VAL A 173 -11.76 -6.36 -3.93
C VAL A 173 -12.94 -6.50 -4.89
N ASP A 174 -13.80 -5.47 -4.91
CA ASP A 174 -14.86 -5.30 -5.92
C ASP A 174 -14.28 -5.38 -7.33
N SER A 175 -14.86 -6.23 -8.18
CA SER A 175 -14.38 -6.51 -9.54
C SER A 175 -14.25 -5.25 -10.38
N LYS A 176 -15.08 -4.22 -10.13
CA LYS A 176 -15.03 -2.97 -10.90
C LYS A 176 -13.67 -2.25 -10.84
N TYR A 177 -12.89 -2.48 -9.77
CA TYR A 177 -11.56 -1.88 -9.61
C TYR A 177 -10.43 -2.73 -10.21
N LYS A 178 -10.69 -4.01 -10.50
CA LYS A 178 -9.68 -4.93 -11.04
C LYS A 178 -9.33 -4.61 -12.49
N ASP A 179 -10.28 -4.03 -13.22
CA ASP A 179 -10.12 -3.68 -14.63
C ASP A 179 -9.61 -2.23 -14.83
N CYS A 180 -9.26 -1.51 -13.76
CA CYS A 180 -8.77 -0.14 -13.86
C CYS A 180 -7.24 -0.08 -14.03
N ASP A 181 -6.77 0.45 -15.16
CA ASP A 181 -5.34 0.56 -15.52
C ASP A 181 -4.48 1.41 -14.56
N ASN A 182 -5.12 2.25 -13.74
CA ASN A 182 -4.49 3.14 -12.77
C ASN A 182 -4.61 2.65 -11.32
N ILE A 183 -5.02 1.40 -11.10
CA ILE A 183 -5.08 0.76 -9.78
C ILE A 183 -4.18 -0.48 -9.78
N ILE A 184 -3.33 -0.61 -8.76
CA ILE A 184 -2.49 -1.80 -8.54
C ILE A 184 -2.73 -2.32 -7.13
N PHE A 185 -3.02 -3.61 -7.01
CA PHE A 185 -3.13 -4.31 -5.74
C PHE A 185 -1.80 -4.98 -5.40
N ILE A 186 -1.33 -4.80 -4.18
CA ILE A 186 -0.07 -5.38 -3.71
C ILE A 186 -0.21 -6.03 -2.34
N LYS A 187 0.55 -7.11 -2.15
CA LYS A 187 0.58 -7.83 -0.87
C LYS A 187 1.51 -7.17 0.14
N LYS A 188 1.04 -7.00 1.38
CA LYS A 188 1.86 -6.48 2.49
C LYS A 188 3.15 -7.29 2.67
N ASN A 189 4.26 -6.59 2.91
CA ASN A 189 5.63 -7.14 3.02
C ASN A 189 6.18 -7.83 1.75
N SER A 190 5.56 -7.67 0.58
CA SER A 190 6.20 -8.06 -0.69
C SER A 190 7.30 -7.04 -1.08
N ALA A 191 8.12 -7.39 -2.08
CA ALA A 191 9.09 -6.46 -2.64
C ALA A 191 8.41 -5.21 -3.22
N LEU A 192 7.27 -5.37 -3.90
CA LEU A 192 6.50 -4.24 -4.44
C LEU A 192 5.88 -3.37 -3.35
N TYR A 193 5.47 -3.96 -2.24
CA TYR A 193 5.06 -3.20 -1.06
C TYR A 193 6.16 -2.27 -0.58
N MET A 194 7.38 -2.79 -0.39
CA MET A 194 8.51 -1.97 0.04
C MET A 194 8.89 -0.92 -1.02
N ARG A 195 8.85 -1.30 -2.31
CA ARG A 195 9.11 -0.40 -3.44
C ARG A 195 8.18 0.80 -3.45
N TYR A 196 6.86 0.56 -3.44
CA TYR A 196 5.87 1.64 -3.47
C TYR A 196 5.85 2.42 -2.15
N LEU A 197 6.04 1.75 -1.01
CA LEU A 197 6.16 2.45 0.28
C LEU A 197 7.36 3.42 0.32
N ALA A 198 8.46 3.09 -0.33
CA ALA A 198 9.67 3.93 -0.40
C ALA A 198 9.62 5.02 -1.50
N SER A 199 8.69 4.94 -2.46
CA SER A 199 8.68 5.82 -3.64
C SER A 199 7.38 6.59 -3.85
N ALA A 200 6.24 6.16 -3.29
CA ALA A 200 4.99 6.89 -3.41
C ALA A 200 5.07 8.24 -2.67
N LYS A 201 4.58 9.30 -3.32
CA LYS A 201 4.52 10.64 -2.73
C LYS A 201 3.51 10.71 -1.60
N TYR A 202 2.35 10.09 -1.77
CA TYR A 202 1.24 10.14 -0.82
C TYR A 202 1.03 8.77 -0.21
N LEU A 203 0.98 8.70 1.11
CA LEU A 203 0.75 7.48 1.89
C LEU A 203 -0.46 7.71 2.79
N VAL A 204 -1.47 6.85 2.69
CA VAL A 204 -2.71 6.93 3.47
C VAL A 204 -2.86 5.63 4.26
N ASN A 205 -2.86 5.73 5.59
CA ASN A 205 -3.00 4.57 6.48
C ASN A 205 -3.99 4.88 7.61
N ASN A 206 -4.73 3.90 8.09
CA ASN A 206 -5.63 4.04 9.25
C ASN A 206 -5.13 3.33 10.51
N THR A 207 -4.00 2.63 10.44
CA THR A 207 -3.30 2.01 11.57
C THR A 207 -1.84 2.44 11.57
N THR A 208 -0.91 1.58 11.16
CA THR A 208 0.54 1.84 11.12
C THR A 208 1.19 1.04 9.99
N PHE A 209 2.26 1.59 9.42
CA PHE A 209 3.21 0.81 8.63
C PHE A 209 4.11 -0.05 9.55
N PRO A 210 4.85 -1.03 8.99
CA PRO A 210 5.74 -1.91 9.76
C PRO A 210 6.84 -1.17 10.52
N ASP A 211 7.36 -1.80 11.58
CA ASP A 211 8.40 -1.24 12.47
C ASP A 211 9.66 -0.77 11.74
N TRP A 212 9.98 -1.31 10.56
CA TRP A 212 11.15 -0.93 9.76
C TRP A 212 10.92 0.26 8.82
N TYR A 213 9.68 0.74 8.67
CA TYR A 213 9.36 1.89 7.84
C TYR A 213 9.97 3.18 8.39
N ILE A 214 10.46 4.03 7.48
CA ILE A 214 10.98 5.37 7.74
C ILE A 214 10.52 6.26 6.57
N ARG A 215 9.90 7.40 6.85
CA ARG A 215 9.41 8.32 5.83
C ARG A 215 10.58 9.11 5.21
N LYS A 216 10.57 9.30 3.89
CA LYS A 216 11.41 10.32 3.23
C LYS A 216 10.81 11.70 3.43
N GLU A 217 11.65 12.72 3.61
CA GLU A 217 11.21 14.10 3.88
C GLU A 217 10.11 14.59 2.92
N LYS A 218 10.24 14.31 1.62
CA LYS A 218 9.30 14.73 0.58
C LYS A 218 8.01 13.89 0.50
N GLN A 219 7.86 12.79 1.24
CA GLN A 219 6.61 12.01 1.28
C GLN A 219 5.60 12.67 2.22
N VAL A 220 4.32 12.58 1.85
CA VAL A 220 3.17 13.02 2.64
C VAL A 220 2.47 11.78 3.17
N TYR A 221 2.64 11.53 4.47
CA TYR A 221 1.97 10.44 5.17
C TYR A 221 0.79 10.99 5.99
N LEU A 222 -0.42 10.64 5.57
CA LEU A 222 -1.68 10.85 6.28
C LEU A 222 -2.05 9.60 7.08
N ASN A 223 -2.14 9.75 8.41
CA ASN A 223 -2.75 8.75 9.26
C ASN A 223 -4.17 9.16 9.64
N THR A 224 -5.14 8.33 9.29
CA THR A 224 -6.54 8.63 9.57
C THR A 224 -7.03 8.09 10.89
N TRP A 225 -6.24 7.24 11.58
CA TRP A 225 -6.74 6.37 12.64
C TRP A 225 -8.06 5.68 12.25
N HIS A 226 -8.79 5.10 13.21
CA HIS A 226 -9.94 4.24 12.88
C HIS A 226 -11.12 4.35 13.86
N GLY A 227 -11.21 5.39 14.67
CA GLY A 227 -12.36 5.58 15.54
C GLY A 227 -12.12 6.57 16.67
N THR A 228 -13.21 7.12 17.20
CA THR A 228 -13.20 7.82 18.50
C THR A 228 -12.90 6.77 19.58
N PRO A 229 -11.82 6.92 20.36
CA PRO A 229 -11.49 5.98 21.42
C PRO A 229 -12.56 5.98 22.53
N ILE A 230 -12.95 4.79 22.97
CA ILE A 230 -13.75 4.58 24.18
C ILE A 230 -12.94 3.78 25.21
N LYS A 231 -12.16 2.81 24.73
CA LYS A 231 -11.15 2.10 25.51
C LYS A 231 -9.86 2.92 25.56
N THR A 232 -9.05 2.70 26.59
CA THR A 232 -7.71 3.29 26.67
C THR A 232 -6.84 2.85 25.49
N LEU A 233 -5.88 3.70 25.12
CA LEU A 233 -4.96 3.49 24.00
C LEU A 233 -3.52 3.73 24.44
N GLY A 234 -2.58 3.31 23.60
CA GLY A 234 -1.15 3.59 23.79
C GLY A 234 -0.64 3.19 25.17
N ARG A 235 0.00 4.13 25.86
CA ARG A 235 0.56 3.97 27.21
C ARG A 235 -0.50 3.78 28.32
N ASP A 236 -1.75 4.16 28.06
CA ASP A 236 -2.85 4.07 29.03
C ASP A 236 -3.51 2.68 29.03
N VAL A 237 -3.05 1.78 28.16
CA VAL A 237 -3.40 0.36 28.21
C VAL A 237 -2.48 -0.35 29.20
N GLU A 238 -3.05 -1.08 30.16
CA GLU A 238 -2.28 -1.95 31.05
C GLU A 238 -1.71 -3.15 30.26
N ASN A 239 -0.50 -2.99 29.71
CA ASN A 239 0.21 -4.01 28.94
C ASN A 239 1.75 -3.84 29.06
N ASP A 240 2.49 -4.59 28.25
CA ASP A 240 3.95 -4.49 28.20
C ASP A 240 4.43 -3.07 27.89
N PHE A 241 5.49 -2.64 28.58
CA PHE A 241 6.07 -1.31 28.49
C PHE A 241 6.29 -0.77 27.06
N MET A 242 6.58 -1.66 26.11
CA MET A 242 6.89 -1.32 24.71
C MET A 242 5.81 -1.75 23.70
N ALA A 243 4.59 -2.01 24.16
CA ALA A 243 3.50 -2.49 23.30
C ALA A 243 3.09 -1.48 22.21
N HIS A 244 3.20 -0.18 22.49
CA HIS A 244 2.76 0.89 21.58
C HIS A 244 3.92 1.54 20.79
N ARG A 245 5.14 1.01 20.88
CA ARG A 245 6.35 1.62 20.29
C ARG A 245 6.23 1.88 18.77
N ASN A 246 5.57 0.96 18.04
CA ASN A 246 5.43 1.11 16.59
C ASN A 246 4.42 2.20 16.23
N GLN A 247 3.35 2.33 17.01
CA GLN A 247 2.34 3.37 16.84
C GLN A 247 2.97 4.74 17.08
N THR A 248 3.68 4.93 18.19
CA THR A 248 4.42 6.17 18.47
C THR A 248 5.42 6.48 17.36
N LYS A 249 6.26 5.51 16.95
CA LYS A 249 7.20 5.69 15.84
C LYS A 249 6.46 6.13 14.57
N ASN A 250 5.38 5.44 14.20
CA ASN A 250 4.62 5.75 12.99
C ASN A 250 4.01 7.15 13.06
N PHE A 251 3.41 7.54 14.18
CA PHE A 251 2.84 8.87 14.33
C PHE A 251 3.90 9.96 14.16
N LEU A 252 5.09 9.80 14.73
CA LEU A 252 6.20 10.73 14.53
C LEU A 252 6.70 10.77 13.07
N GLN A 253 6.49 9.69 12.32
CA GLN A 253 6.76 9.64 10.88
C GLN A 253 5.63 10.24 10.03
N THR A 254 4.45 10.54 10.58
CA THR A 254 3.36 11.14 9.78
C THR A 254 3.67 12.60 9.44
N SER A 255 3.12 13.06 8.32
CA SER A 255 3.00 14.48 8.02
C SER A 255 1.67 15.06 8.50
N HIS A 256 0.63 14.22 8.51
CA HIS A 256 -0.73 14.61 8.87
C HIS A 256 -1.39 13.50 9.69
N ILE A 257 -2.10 13.90 10.73
CA ILE A 257 -3.02 13.04 11.48
C ILE A 257 -4.39 13.72 11.42
N ILE A 258 -5.46 12.94 11.16
CA ILE A 258 -6.82 13.46 11.28
C ILE A 258 -7.57 12.79 12.42
N ALA A 259 -8.38 13.59 13.12
CA ALA A 259 -9.22 13.16 14.21
C ALA A 259 -10.67 13.61 13.95
N PRO A 260 -11.67 12.83 14.43
CA PRO A 260 -13.08 13.16 14.25
C PRO A 260 -13.57 14.25 15.20
N ASN A 261 -12.84 14.51 16.28
CA ASN A 261 -13.18 15.47 17.32
C ASN A 261 -11.93 15.79 18.16
N ARG A 262 -12.04 16.83 18.98
CA ARG A 262 -10.97 17.29 19.89
C ARG A 262 -10.54 16.20 20.88
N HIS A 263 -11.49 15.45 21.45
CA HIS A 263 -11.18 14.37 22.39
C HIS A 263 -10.23 13.33 21.77
N THR A 264 -10.51 12.89 20.55
CA THR A 264 -9.65 11.90 19.87
C THR A 264 -8.27 12.48 19.55
N ALA A 265 -8.20 13.75 19.15
CA ALA A 265 -6.93 14.44 18.91
C ALA A 265 -6.05 14.42 20.17
N GLU A 266 -6.60 14.83 21.30
CA GLU A 266 -5.90 14.87 22.60
C GLU A 266 -5.46 13.46 23.02
N VAL A 267 -6.34 12.46 22.91
CA VAL A 267 -5.99 11.06 23.22
C VAL A 267 -4.86 10.53 22.33
N LEU A 268 -4.89 10.81 21.03
CA LEU A 268 -3.82 10.34 20.13
C LEU A 268 -2.48 11.00 20.45
N GLU A 269 -2.46 12.29 20.80
CA GLU A 269 -1.22 12.99 21.12
C GLU A 269 -0.63 12.56 22.47
N GLU A 270 -1.49 12.37 23.48
CA GLU A 270 -1.09 12.05 24.84
C GLU A 270 -0.80 10.57 25.04
N SER A 271 -1.72 9.68 24.63
CA SER A 271 -1.58 8.24 24.86
C SER A 271 -0.44 7.63 24.06
N TYR A 272 0.00 8.24 22.95
CA TYR A 272 1.14 7.77 22.17
C TYR A 272 2.41 8.61 22.37
N ASP A 273 2.45 9.49 23.39
CA ASP A 273 3.62 10.29 23.78
C ASP A 273 4.22 11.13 22.63
N ILE A 274 3.37 11.75 21.81
CA ILE A 274 3.81 12.58 20.68
C ILE A 274 3.54 14.08 20.85
N LYS A 275 2.71 14.49 21.82
CA LYS A 275 2.22 15.88 22.01
C LYS A 275 3.27 16.97 21.84
N ASP A 276 4.42 16.81 22.48
CA ASP A 276 5.47 17.86 22.51
C ASP A 276 6.58 17.67 21.46
N ILE A 277 6.56 16.56 20.72
CA ILE A 277 7.63 16.18 19.78
C ILE A 277 7.14 15.97 18.34
N TYR A 278 5.82 15.92 18.13
CA TYR A 278 5.22 15.81 16.81
C TYR A 278 5.43 17.10 16.02
N LYS A 279 5.89 16.96 14.78
CA LYS A 279 6.20 18.09 13.88
C LYS A 279 5.26 18.18 12.68
N GLY A 280 4.30 17.27 12.57
CA GLY A 280 3.30 17.29 11.49
C GLY A 280 2.07 18.10 11.87
N VAL A 281 1.02 17.95 11.07
CA VAL A 281 -0.26 18.64 11.29
C VAL A 281 -1.29 17.65 11.83
N LEU A 282 -1.83 17.94 13.02
CA LEU A 282 -3.00 17.23 13.52
C LEU A 282 -4.26 18.08 13.30
N GLY A 283 -5.20 17.58 12.51
CA GLY A 283 -6.45 18.27 12.18
C GLY A 283 -7.70 17.56 12.73
N THR A 284 -8.59 18.30 13.37
CA THR A 284 -9.94 17.81 13.74
C THR A 284 -10.91 18.03 12.59
N THR A 285 -11.00 17.09 11.65
CA THR A 285 -11.75 17.25 10.39
C THR A 285 -13.01 16.39 10.29
N GLY A 286 -13.26 15.49 11.23
CA GLY A 286 -14.16 14.36 10.97
C GLY A 286 -13.43 13.20 10.31
N TYR A 287 -14.14 12.13 9.96
CA TYR A 287 -13.56 11.01 9.21
C TYR A 287 -14.16 10.88 7.81
N PRO A 288 -13.33 10.75 6.75
CA PRO A 288 -13.79 10.53 5.38
C PRO A 288 -14.80 9.37 5.22
N ARG A 289 -14.66 8.31 6.02
CA ARG A 289 -15.61 7.19 6.00
C ARG A 289 -17.05 7.58 6.37
N GLN A 290 -17.23 8.65 7.15
CA GLN A 290 -18.55 9.15 7.52
C GLN A 290 -19.21 9.88 6.35
N ASP A 291 -18.43 10.52 5.48
CA ASP A 291 -18.96 11.20 4.29
C ASP A 291 -19.64 10.21 3.33
N LEU A 292 -19.08 9.00 3.19
CA LEU A 292 -19.71 7.93 2.40
C LEU A 292 -21.09 7.54 2.95
N MET A 293 -21.28 7.60 4.26
CA MET A 293 -22.54 7.26 4.91
C MET A 293 -23.54 8.43 4.86
N LEU A 294 -23.06 9.65 5.08
CA LEU A 294 -23.92 10.84 5.13
C LEU A 294 -24.42 11.24 3.73
N ASN A 295 -23.62 10.99 2.71
CA ASN A 295 -23.93 11.35 1.32
C ASN A 295 -24.40 10.17 0.47
N ILE A 296 -24.80 9.06 1.10
CA ILE A 296 -25.27 7.88 0.38
C ILE A 296 -26.56 8.17 -0.39
N SER A 297 -26.58 7.83 -1.68
CA SER A 297 -27.74 8.01 -2.56
C SER A 297 -28.88 7.03 -2.21
N ASP A 298 -30.11 7.35 -2.64
CA ASP A 298 -31.24 6.44 -2.43
C ASP A 298 -31.08 5.15 -3.26
N GLU A 299 -30.44 5.22 -4.42
CA GLU A 299 -30.08 4.07 -5.25
C GLU A 299 -29.06 3.15 -4.55
N GLU A 300 -28.04 3.71 -3.90
CA GLU A 300 -27.07 2.95 -3.12
C GLU A 300 -27.72 2.31 -1.89
N LYS A 301 -28.59 3.04 -1.16
CA LYS A 301 -29.39 2.47 -0.06
C LYS A 301 -30.23 1.30 -0.57
N ASP A 302 -30.90 1.48 -1.69
CA ASP A 302 -31.76 0.48 -2.30
C ASP A 302 -31.00 -0.79 -2.68
N THR A 303 -29.80 -0.62 -3.21
CA THR A 303 -28.87 -1.73 -3.49
C THR A 303 -28.49 -2.46 -2.20
N ILE A 304 -28.15 -1.74 -1.12
CA ILE A 304 -27.82 -2.35 0.19
C ILE A 304 -28.99 -3.19 0.71
N TYR A 305 -30.22 -2.68 0.66
CA TYR A 305 -31.41 -3.43 1.08
C TYR A 305 -31.61 -4.70 0.26
N GLN A 306 -31.41 -4.64 -1.06
CA GLN A 306 -31.51 -5.81 -1.93
C GLN A 306 -30.40 -6.84 -1.66
N THR A 307 -29.15 -6.39 -1.55
CA THR A 307 -28.00 -7.25 -1.28
C THR A 307 -28.13 -7.97 0.06
N LEU A 308 -28.56 -7.25 1.10
CA LEU A 308 -28.77 -7.80 2.44
C LEU A 308 -30.13 -8.51 2.60
N LYS A 309 -30.98 -8.50 1.56
CA LYS A 309 -32.35 -9.07 1.56
C LYS A 309 -33.22 -8.52 2.69
N ILE A 310 -33.05 -7.24 3.04
CA ILE A 310 -33.78 -6.58 4.12
C ILE A 310 -35.06 -5.93 3.56
N ASN A 311 -36.19 -6.16 4.22
CA ASN A 311 -37.44 -5.50 3.88
C ASN A 311 -37.44 -4.03 4.32
N LYS A 312 -37.43 -3.11 3.34
CA LYS A 312 -37.47 -1.65 3.54
C LYS A 312 -38.70 -1.15 4.30
N SER A 313 -39.80 -1.89 4.32
CA SER A 313 -41.01 -1.50 5.05
C SER A 313 -40.89 -1.74 6.56
N LYS A 314 -39.83 -2.41 7.03
CA LYS A 314 -39.58 -2.70 8.44
C LYS A 314 -38.48 -1.81 9.00
N LYS A 315 -38.51 -1.59 10.32
CA LYS A 315 -37.39 -0.99 11.04
C LYS A 315 -36.22 -1.99 11.08
N VAL A 316 -35.01 -1.49 10.92
CA VAL A 316 -33.78 -2.29 10.93
C VAL A 316 -33.02 -2.02 12.23
N VAL A 317 -32.54 -3.08 12.88
CA VAL A 317 -31.70 -3.00 14.09
C VAL A 317 -30.35 -3.62 13.77
N LEU A 318 -29.26 -2.87 13.98
CA LEU A 318 -27.90 -3.38 13.88
C LEU A 318 -27.40 -3.80 15.26
N TYR A 319 -27.12 -5.08 15.44
CA TYR A 319 -26.43 -5.59 16.63
C TYR A 319 -24.95 -5.84 16.33
N ALA A 320 -24.06 -5.11 17.01
CA ALA A 320 -22.61 -5.13 16.75
C ALA A 320 -21.80 -5.29 18.04
N PRO A 321 -21.81 -6.49 18.67
CA PRO A 321 -21.04 -6.75 19.89
C PRO A 321 -19.53 -6.73 19.63
N THR A 322 -18.77 -6.18 20.58
CA THR A 322 -17.30 -6.18 20.52
C THR A 322 -16.73 -7.55 20.92
N TRP A 323 -15.57 -7.91 20.37
CA TRP A 323 -14.80 -9.08 20.79
C TRP A 323 -14.32 -8.99 22.24
N ARG A 324 -13.91 -10.12 22.81
CA ARG A 324 -13.32 -10.23 24.16
C ARG A 324 -11.84 -10.63 24.06
N GLY A 325 -11.05 -10.32 25.09
CA GLY A 325 -9.61 -10.63 25.14
C GLY A 325 -8.68 -9.48 24.68
N THR A 326 -7.38 -9.76 24.62
CA THR A 326 -6.33 -8.83 24.16
C THR A 326 -6.12 -8.96 22.64
N VAL A 327 -5.37 -8.04 22.03
CA VAL A 327 -5.14 -8.00 20.57
C VAL A 327 -4.52 -9.32 20.02
N SER A 328 -3.76 -10.06 20.83
CA SER A 328 -3.11 -11.33 20.46
C SER A 328 -3.94 -12.58 20.78
N GLY A 329 -5.09 -12.44 21.43
CA GLY A 329 -5.95 -13.54 21.88
C GLY A 329 -7.43 -13.18 21.80
N ALA A 330 -7.81 -12.37 20.82
CA ALA A 330 -9.18 -11.94 20.65
C ALA A 330 -10.07 -13.16 20.36
N THR A 331 -10.98 -13.45 21.29
CA THR A 331 -12.01 -14.47 21.10
C THR A 331 -13.33 -13.78 20.84
N PHE A 332 -13.99 -14.23 19.78
CA PHE A 332 -15.39 -13.91 19.57
C PHE A 332 -16.20 -14.85 20.45
N ASP A 333 -17.01 -14.31 21.36
CA ASP A 333 -17.91 -15.13 22.17
C ASP A 333 -19.10 -15.56 21.29
N THR A 334 -18.86 -16.59 20.47
CA THR A 334 -19.86 -17.12 19.52
C THR A 334 -21.09 -17.61 20.26
N LYS A 335 -20.92 -18.20 21.45
CA LYS A 335 -22.03 -18.69 22.27
C LYS A 335 -22.90 -17.55 22.77
N GLN A 336 -22.30 -16.45 23.23
CA GLN A 336 -23.07 -15.26 23.59
C GLN A 336 -23.82 -14.69 22.39
N LEU A 337 -23.17 -14.58 21.22
CA LEU A 337 -23.84 -14.11 20.01
C LEU A 337 -25.02 -15.01 19.61
N GLU A 338 -24.84 -16.33 19.63
CA GLU A 338 -25.90 -17.30 19.36
C GLU A 338 -27.07 -17.13 20.34
N ASN A 339 -26.79 -16.99 21.63
CA ASN A 339 -27.79 -16.74 22.66
C ASN A 339 -28.53 -15.42 22.42
N ASP A 340 -27.81 -14.35 22.06
CA ASP A 340 -28.39 -13.04 21.77
C ASP A 340 -29.30 -13.10 20.55
N ILE A 341 -28.86 -13.74 19.46
CA ILE A 341 -29.66 -13.94 18.25
C ILE A 341 -30.89 -14.80 18.55
N GLN A 342 -30.73 -15.89 19.30
CA GLN A 342 -31.83 -16.76 19.69
C GLN A 342 -32.85 -15.98 20.53
N TYR A 343 -32.40 -15.20 21.51
CA TYR A 343 -33.27 -14.32 22.29
C TYR A 343 -34.01 -13.31 21.40
N LEU A 344 -33.30 -12.61 20.50
CA LEU A 344 -33.89 -11.65 19.56
C LEU A 344 -34.96 -12.30 18.67
N SER A 345 -34.75 -13.54 18.22
CA SER A 345 -35.75 -14.29 17.43
C SER A 345 -37.02 -14.66 18.21
N THR A 346 -36.98 -14.66 19.55
CA THR A 346 -38.19 -14.87 20.38
C THR A 346 -39.07 -13.63 20.49
N LEU A 347 -38.53 -12.45 20.13
CA LEU A 347 -39.28 -11.20 20.20
C LEU A 347 -40.36 -11.16 19.11
N LYS A 348 -41.57 -10.71 19.47
CA LYS A 348 -42.67 -10.56 18.51
C LYS A 348 -42.29 -9.57 17.41
N ASN A 349 -42.60 -9.92 16.17
CA ASN A 349 -42.39 -9.09 14.96
C ASN A 349 -40.90 -8.81 14.62
N VAL A 350 -39.97 -9.64 15.09
CA VAL A 350 -38.57 -9.59 14.69
C VAL A 350 -38.29 -10.61 13.59
N GLU A 351 -37.50 -10.21 12.60
CA GLU A 351 -36.95 -11.05 11.55
C GLU A 351 -35.42 -10.93 11.68
N ILE A 352 -34.73 -12.08 11.70
CA ILE A 352 -33.27 -12.17 11.87
C ILE A 352 -32.62 -12.39 10.51
#